data_AF-A0A3M7IDT0-F1
#
_entry.id   AF-A0A3M7IDT0-F1
#
_cell.length_a   1.000
_cell.length_b   1.000
_cell.length_c   1.000
_cell.angle_alpha   90.00
_cell.angle_beta   90.00
_cell.angle_gamma   90.00
#
_symmetry.space_group_name_H-M   'P 1'
#
loop_
_entity.id
_entity.type
_entity.pdbx_description
1 polymer ?
#
loop_
_entity_poly.entity_id
_entity_poly.type
_entity_poly.pdbx_seq_one_letter_code
_entity_poly.pdbx_strand_id
1 'polypeptide(L)'
;MAMNFAEYLLPGVSSEYQLLFVICLIVVATLDICTKHCVARLLKNKKQRRCGKDIDPVVTLTAISELKNLSCNPRRQRALLEIIAKDTTCTHDEWKCPHCKQAPQIAEKWLAQAKALEEIILKILSKQPKREYAADECKYTEDAYDKDYWPIA
;
A
#
# COMPACT_ATOMS: atom_id res chain seq x y z
N MET A 1 0.78 -27.05 15.42
CA MET A 1 -0.05 -25.83 15.35
C MET A 1 -0.17 -25.44 13.90
N ALA A 2 -1.39 -25.24 13.38
CA ALA A 2 -1.56 -24.73 12.03
C ALA A 2 -0.97 -23.31 11.98
N MET A 3 0.00 -23.08 11.09
CA MET A 3 0.63 -21.78 10.94
C MET A 3 -0.42 -20.83 10.34
N ASN A 4 -0.70 -19.71 11.02
CA ASN A 4 -1.61 -18.70 10.48
C ASN A 4 -0.88 -17.95 9.35
N PHE A 5 -1.11 -18.37 8.10
CA PHE A 5 -0.48 -17.79 6.91
C PHE A 5 -0.65 -16.26 6.86
N ALA A 6 -1.79 -15.73 7.32
CA ALA A 6 -2.04 -14.30 7.34
C ALA A 6 -1.10 -13.56 8.30
N GLU A 7 -0.88 -14.12 9.49
CA GLU A 7 -0.01 -13.54 10.51
C GLU A 7 1.48 -13.66 10.14
N TYR A 8 1.84 -14.72 9.42
CA TYR A 8 3.19 -14.90 8.87
C TYR A 8 3.53 -13.87 7.78
N LEU A 9 2.57 -13.57 6.90
CA LEU A 9 2.76 -12.61 5.81
C LEU A 9 2.70 -11.15 6.29
N LEU A 10 1.79 -10.85 7.23
CA LEU A 10 1.60 -9.52 7.80
C LEU A 10 1.38 -9.62 9.32
N PRO A 11 2.39 -9.28 10.14
CA PRO A 11 2.28 -9.35 11.59
C PRO A 11 1.09 -8.53 12.11
N GLY A 12 0.22 -9.18 12.90
CA GLY A 12 -0.98 -8.55 13.45
C GLY A 12 -2.23 -8.61 12.55
N VAL A 13 -2.24 -9.45 11.52
CA VAL A 13 -3.42 -9.86 10.77
C VAL A 13 -3.87 -11.24 11.22
N SER A 14 -5.13 -11.40 11.65
CA SER A 14 -5.58 -12.64 12.28
C SER A 14 -6.36 -13.60 11.36
N SER A 15 -6.68 -13.21 10.13
CA SER A 15 -7.42 -14.07 9.18
C SER A 15 -7.14 -13.72 7.71
N GLU A 16 -7.41 -14.66 6.81
CA GLU A 16 -7.26 -14.48 5.35
C GLU A 16 -8.17 -13.40 4.78
N TYR A 17 -9.40 -13.26 5.30
CA TYR A 17 -10.31 -12.17 4.90
C TYR A 17 -9.73 -10.80 5.27
N GLN A 18 -9.17 -10.68 6.48
CA GLN A 18 -8.51 -9.44 6.88
C GLN A 18 -7.21 -9.20 6.10
N LEU A 19 -6.52 -10.27 5.69
CA LEU A 19 -5.32 -10.19 4.86
C LEU A 19 -5.63 -9.55 3.52
N LEU A 20 -6.70 -9.98 2.85
CA LEU A 20 -7.12 -9.39 1.57
C LEU A 20 -7.40 -7.89 1.70
N PHE A 21 -8.16 -7.48 2.72
CA PHE A 21 -8.43 -6.07 2.98
C PHE A 21 -7.14 -5.26 3.21
N VAL A 22 -6.23 -5.77 4.04
CA VAL A 22 -4.96 -5.08 4.33
C VAL A 22 -4.09 -4.99 3.07
N ILE A 23 -4.03 -6.03 2.23
CA ILE A 23 -3.34 -5.98 0.94
C ILE A 23 -3.97 -4.91 0.02
N CYS A 24 -5.30 -4.87 -0.09
CA CYS A 24 -6.00 -3.84 -0.86
C CYS A 24 -5.66 -2.44 -0.37
N LEU A 25 -5.57 -2.27 0.95
CA LEU A 25 -5.21 -1.00 1.58
C LEU A 25 -3.76 -0.60 1.29
N ILE A 26 -2.81 -1.53 1.36
CA ILE A 26 -1.40 -1.30 0.98
C ILE A 26 -1.33 -0.83 -0.48
N VAL A 27 -2.01 -1.53 -1.40
CA VAL A 27 -2.02 -1.19 -2.83
C VAL A 27 -2.60 0.21 -3.06
N VAL A 28 -3.76 0.51 -2.47
CA VAL A 28 -4.42 1.82 -2.61
C VAL A 28 -3.53 2.94 -2.08
N ALA A 29 -3.00 2.80 -0.86
CA ALA A 29 -2.14 3.82 -0.25
C ALA A 29 -0.85 4.01 -1.05
N THR A 30 -0.18 2.93 -1.44
CA THR A 30 1.06 2.98 -2.23
C THR A 30 0.82 3.67 -3.57
N LEU A 31 -0.24 3.31 -4.30
CA LEU A 31 -0.58 3.97 -5.57
C LEU A 31 -0.85 5.45 -5.37
N ASP A 32 -1.61 5.83 -4.33
CA ASP A 32 -1.95 7.22 -4.08
C ASP A 32 -0.73 8.07 -3.68
N ILE A 33 0.22 7.46 -2.94
CA ILE A 33 1.50 8.07 -2.55
C ILE A 33 2.43 8.20 -3.77
N CYS A 34 2.63 7.13 -4.55
CA CYS A 34 3.56 7.14 -5.69
C CYS A 34 3.08 8.00 -6.87
N THR A 35 1.77 8.08 -7.10
CA THR A 35 1.22 8.78 -8.28
C THR A 35 1.01 10.28 -8.04
N LYS A 36 1.12 10.74 -6.78
CA LYS A 36 0.89 12.14 -6.44
C LYS A 36 2.13 12.78 -5.84
N HIS A 37 2.35 14.02 -6.27
CA HIS A 37 3.34 14.91 -5.66
C HIS A 37 2.98 15.27 -4.21
N CYS A 38 1.68 15.31 -3.88
CA CYS A 38 1.14 15.49 -2.54
C CYS A 38 -0.23 14.79 -2.47
N VAL A 39 -0.45 13.98 -1.42
CA VAL A 39 -1.71 13.23 -1.28
C VAL A 39 -2.91 14.15 -1.01
N ALA A 40 -2.67 15.28 -0.36
CA ALA A 40 -3.66 16.35 -0.19
C ALA A 40 -3.84 17.11 -1.51
N ARG A 41 -5.03 17.01 -2.11
CA ARG A 41 -5.40 17.85 -3.25
C ARG A 41 -6.80 18.42 -3.08
N LEU A 42 -6.85 19.71 -2.75
CA LEU A 42 -7.95 20.60 -3.11
C LEU A 42 -7.34 21.85 -3.77
N LEU A 43 -6.86 21.68 -5.00
CA LEU A 43 -6.49 22.81 -5.83
C LEU A 43 -7.76 23.44 -6.38
N LYS A 44 -8.10 24.65 -5.91
CA LYS A 44 -9.22 25.46 -6.45
C LYS A 44 -9.04 25.78 -7.94
N ASN A 45 -7.83 25.69 -8.49
CA ASN A 45 -7.51 26.01 -9.88
C ASN A 45 -6.77 24.88 -10.59
N LYS A 46 -7.29 24.45 -11.74
CA LYS A 46 -6.73 23.36 -12.59
C LYS A 46 -5.30 23.64 -13.11
N LYS A 47 -4.82 24.89 -13.04
CA LYS A 47 -3.53 25.33 -13.60
C LYS A 47 -2.32 25.11 -12.68
N GLN A 48 -2.48 25.02 -11.37
CA GLN A 48 -1.40 24.67 -10.45
C GLN A 48 -1.46 23.17 -10.17
N ARG A 49 -0.70 22.35 -10.91
CA ARG A 49 -0.74 20.89 -10.75
C ARG A 49 0.10 20.37 -9.57
N ARG A 50 1.10 21.12 -9.13
CA ARG A 50 2.06 20.74 -8.08
C ARG A 50 2.05 21.80 -6.97
N CYS A 51 2.23 21.38 -5.72
CA CYS A 51 2.31 22.30 -4.58
C CYS A 51 3.67 23.03 -4.48
N GLY A 52 4.57 22.81 -5.44
CA GLY A 52 5.86 23.50 -5.54
C GLY A 52 6.95 22.96 -4.60
N LYS A 53 6.60 22.06 -3.67
CA LYS A 53 7.53 21.45 -2.72
C LYS A 53 7.65 19.95 -2.97
N ASP A 54 8.80 19.50 -3.45
CA ASP A 54 9.07 18.07 -3.60
C ASP A 54 9.08 17.41 -2.23
N ILE A 55 8.23 16.39 -2.07
CA ILE A 55 8.32 15.48 -0.93
C ILE A 55 9.58 14.66 -1.16
N ASP A 56 10.43 14.58 -0.12
CA ASP A 56 11.67 13.81 -0.19
C ASP A 56 11.36 12.35 -0.61
N PRO A 57 12.02 11.81 -1.65
CA PRO A 57 11.88 10.41 -2.03
C PRO A 57 12.11 9.44 -0.86
N VAL A 58 13.00 9.76 0.07
CA VAL A 58 13.27 8.96 1.28
C VAL A 58 12.04 8.94 2.18
N VAL A 59 11.38 10.08 2.40
CA VAL A 59 10.13 10.16 3.18
C VAL A 59 9.03 9.34 2.51
N THR A 60 8.92 9.43 1.19
CA THR A 60 7.96 8.66 0.39
C THR A 60 8.18 7.15 0.53
N LEU A 61 9.43 6.69 0.39
CA LEU A 61 9.79 5.28 0.53
C LEU A 61 9.62 4.77 1.96
N THR A 62 9.93 5.60 2.96
CA THR A 62 9.73 5.27 4.37
C THR A 62 8.24 5.10 4.67
N ALA A 63 7.41 6.03 4.21
CA ALA A 63 5.96 5.97 4.36
C ALA A 63 5.35 4.70 3.71
N ILE A 64 5.85 4.29 2.54
CA ILE A 64 5.44 3.03 1.89
C ILE A 64 5.91 1.82 2.69
N SER A 65 7.15 1.82 3.19
CA SER A 65 7.67 0.73 4.03
C SER A 65 6.84 0.54 5.30
N GLU A 66 6.36 1.62 5.91
CA GLU A 66 5.52 1.56 7.13
C GLU A 66 4.17 0.89 6.90
N LEU A 67 3.67 0.80 5.67
CA LEU A 67 2.40 0.11 5.37
C LEU A 67 2.43 -1.38 5.75
N LYS A 68 3.61 -2.01 5.83
CA LYS A 68 3.76 -3.40 6.29
C LYS A 68 3.33 -3.60 7.76
N ASN A 69 3.28 -2.51 8.54
CA ASN A 69 2.90 -2.51 9.95
C ASN A 69 1.39 -2.36 10.16
N LEU A 70 0.59 -2.36 9.08
CA LEU A 70 -0.87 -2.29 9.17
C LEU A 70 -1.44 -3.52 9.88
N SER A 71 -2.02 -3.31 11.06
CA SER A 71 -2.69 -4.35 11.84
C SER A 71 -4.18 -4.48 11.46
N CYS A 72 -4.80 -5.60 11.85
CA CYS A 72 -6.25 -5.77 11.74
C CYS A 72 -7.08 -4.96 12.76
N ASN A 73 -6.42 -4.30 13.74
CA ASN A 73 -7.12 -3.45 14.71
C ASN A 73 -7.51 -2.12 14.04
N PRO A 74 -8.81 -1.78 13.91
CA PRO A 74 -9.23 -0.61 13.14
C PRO A 74 -8.69 0.71 13.68
N ARG A 75 -8.53 0.83 15.01
CA ARG A 75 -7.99 2.06 15.63
C ARG A 75 -6.51 2.23 15.31
N ARG A 76 -5.71 1.16 15.46
CA ARG A 76 -4.27 1.19 15.14
C ARG A 76 -4.03 1.35 13.64
N GLN A 77 -4.81 0.66 12.82
CA GLN A 77 -4.78 0.77 11.37
C GLN A 77 -5.02 2.21 10.92
N ARG A 78 -6.10 2.83 11.40
CA ARG A 78 -6.43 4.23 11.09
C ARG A 78 -5.33 5.19 11.58
N ALA A 79 -4.84 5.01 12.80
CA ALA A 79 -3.77 5.84 13.34
C ALA A 79 -2.50 5.79 12.50
N LEU A 80 -2.08 4.60 12.04
CA LEU A 80 -0.92 4.45 11.16
C LEU A 80 -1.14 5.13 9.80
N LEU A 81 -2.31 4.94 9.19
CA LEU A 81 -2.66 5.61 7.93
C LEU A 81 -2.65 7.13 8.08
N GLU A 82 -3.13 7.66 9.21
CA GLU A 82 -3.10 9.10 9.48
C GLU A 82 -1.68 9.64 9.65
N ILE A 83 -0.75 8.87 10.22
CA ILE A 83 0.67 9.22 10.30
C ILE A 83 1.28 9.26 8.88
N ILE A 84 1.11 8.18 8.12
CA ILE A 84 1.60 8.07 6.74
C ILE A 84 1.03 9.19 5.86
N ALA A 85 -0.26 9.52 6.02
CA ALA A 85 -0.89 10.62 5.31
C ALA A 85 -0.29 11.97 5.71
N LYS A 86 0.06 12.20 6.98
CA LYS A 86 0.75 13.43 7.39
C LYS A 86 2.11 13.55 6.70
N ASP A 87 2.90 12.49 6.73
CA ASP A 87 4.26 12.47 6.18
C ASP A 87 4.29 12.66 4.66
N THR A 88 3.20 12.27 3.98
CA THR A 88 3.04 12.37 2.51
C THR A 88 2.17 13.56 2.07
N THR A 89 1.88 14.50 2.98
CA THR A 89 1.14 15.74 2.68
C THR A 89 2.03 16.98 2.78
N CYS A 90 1.84 17.92 1.85
CA CYS A 90 2.62 19.15 1.77
C CYS A 90 2.27 20.12 2.90
N THR A 91 3.30 20.69 3.52
CA THR A 91 3.21 21.58 4.69
C THR A 91 3.20 23.07 4.43
N HIS A 92 2.83 23.47 3.22
CA HIS A 92 2.95 24.88 2.84
C HIS A 92 1.87 25.74 3.51
N ASP A 93 2.28 26.81 4.18
CA ASP A 93 1.43 27.67 5.03
C ASP A 93 0.23 28.31 4.28
N GLU A 94 0.36 28.48 2.96
CA GLU A 94 -0.70 28.99 2.08
C GLU A 94 -1.88 28.01 1.88
N TRP A 95 -1.70 26.73 2.24
CA TRP A 95 -2.73 25.71 2.10
C TRP A 95 -3.69 25.85 3.28
N LYS A 96 -4.82 26.52 3.02
CA LYS A 96 -5.89 26.90 3.98
C LYS A 96 -6.52 25.77 4.82
N CYS A 97 -5.98 24.56 4.83
CA CYS A 97 -6.41 23.48 5.70
C CYS A 97 -5.21 22.96 6.50
N PRO A 98 -5.22 23.08 7.84
CA PRO A 98 -4.14 22.52 8.66
C PRO A 98 -4.09 21.00 8.49
N HIS A 99 -2.88 20.42 8.44
CA HIS A 99 -2.62 18.98 8.30
C HIS A 99 -3.50 18.08 9.16
N CYS A 100 -3.83 18.56 10.36
CA CYS A 100 -4.68 17.86 11.31
C CYS A 100 -6.07 17.53 10.77
N LYS A 101 -6.57 18.25 9.75
CA LYS A 101 -7.86 17.97 9.10
C LYS A 101 -7.74 17.14 7.83
N GLN A 102 -6.60 17.18 7.14
CA GLN A 102 -6.42 16.49 5.85
C GLN A 102 -6.04 15.02 6.01
N ALA A 103 -5.12 14.71 6.92
CA ALA A 103 -4.66 13.34 7.11
C ALA A 103 -5.78 12.37 7.51
N PRO A 104 -6.72 12.70 8.42
CA PRO A 104 -7.87 11.85 8.70
C PRO A 104 -8.76 11.60 7.48
N GLN A 105 -8.99 12.62 6.64
CA GLN A 105 -9.81 12.51 5.43
C GLN A 105 -9.13 11.64 4.37
N ILE A 106 -7.81 11.76 4.23
CA ILE A 106 -7.01 10.92 3.34
C ILE A 106 -7.04 9.46 3.80
N ALA A 107 -6.84 9.21 5.09
CA ALA A 107 -6.92 7.87 5.65
C ALA A 107 -8.31 7.25 5.44
N GLU A 108 -9.39 8.00 5.68
CA GLU A 108 -10.76 7.56 5.41
C GLU A 108 -10.98 7.24 3.92
N LYS A 109 -10.46 8.07 3.03
CA LYS A 109 -10.54 7.83 1.59
C LYS A 109 -9.82 6.54 1.21
N TRP A 110 -8.63 6.29 1.72
CA TRP A 110 -7.89 5.05 1.45
C TRP A 110 -8.64 3.82 1.96
N LEU A 111 -9.21 3.88 3.17
CA LEU A 111 -10.03 2.81 3.72
C LEU A 111 -11.25 2.51 2.84
N ALA A 112 -11.95 3.55 2.38
CA ALA A 112 -13.12 3.40 1.52
C ALA A 112 -12.75 2.79 0.15
N GLN A 113 -11.65 3.26 -0.45
CA GLN A 113 -11.15 2.73 -1.72
C GLN A 113 -10.65 1.28 -1.60
N ALA A 114 -9.99 0.93 -0.50
CA ALA A 114 -9.54 -0.43 -0.22
C ALA A 114 -10.72 -1.39 -0.11
N LYS A 115 -11.79 -0.97 0.59
CA LYS A 115 -13.01 -1.76 0.70
C LYS A 115 -13.71 -1.96 -0.65
N ALA A 116 -13.80 -0.90 -1.45
CA ALA A 116 -14.35 -1.02 -2.80
C ALA A 116 -13.53 -1.97 -3.69
N LEU A 117 -12.20 -1.92 -3.57
CA LEU A 117 -11.30 -2.83 -4.29
C LEU A 117 -11.47 -4.29 -3.83
N GLU A 118 -11.54 -4.52 -2.53
CA GLU A 118 -11.79 -5.84 -1.95
C GLU A 118 -13.11 -6.44 -2.48
N GLU A 119 -14.21 -5.68 -2.46
CA GLU A 119 -15.51 -6.10 -2.98
C GLU A 119 -15.44 -6.46 -4.47
N ILE A 120 -14.69 -5.69 -5.27
CA ILE A 120 -14.45 -5.99 -6.70
C ILE A 120 -13.68 -7.31 -6.85
N ILE A 121 -12.61 -7.51 -6.10
CA ILE A 121 -11.79 -8.73 -6.16
C ILE A 121 -12.62 -9.96 -5.78
N LEU A 122 -13.37 -9.90 -4.68
CA LEU A 122 -14.26 -10.99 -4.25
C LEU A 122 -15.34 -11.30 -5.30
N LYS A 123 -15.88 -10.28 -5.95
CA LYS A 123 -16.85 -10.44 -7.06
C LYS A 123 -16.21 -11.08 -8.30
N ILE A 124 -14.95 -10.79 -8.58
CA ILE A 124 -14.21 -11.44 -9.68
C ILE A 124 -13.93 -12.89 -9.31
N LEU A 125 -13.39 -13.15 -8.13
CA LEU A 125 -13.06 -14.50 -7.65
C LEU A 125 -14.28 -15.43 -7.59
N SER A 126 -15.45 -14.92 -7.19
CA SER A 126 -16.69 -15.71 -7.18
C SER A 126 -17.22 -16.10 -8.56
N LYS A 127 -16.74 -15.43 -9.62
CA LYS A 127 -17.12 -15.71 -11.01
C LYS A 127 -16.04 -16.48 -11.78
N GLN A 128 -14.83 -16.61 -11.23
CA GLN A 128 -13.77 -17.33 -11.91
C GLN A 128 -13.98 -18.84 -11.72
N PRO A 129 -13.90 -19.65 -12.80
CA PRO A 129 -13.71 -21.08 -12.63
C PRO A 129 -12.43 -21.30 -11.82
N LYS A 130 -12.42 -22.31 -10.94
CA LYS A 130 -11.20 -22.67 -10.19
C LYS A 130 -10.08 -22.84 -11.20
N ARG A 131 -9.07 -21.98 -11.12
CA ARG A 131 -7.88 -22.06 -11.95
C ARG A 131 -7.13 -23.30 -11.49
N GLU A 132 -7.26 -24.40 -12.22
CA GLU A 132 -6.35 -25.52 -12.07
C GLU A 132 -5.00 -25.03 -12.58
N TYR A 133 -4.14 -24.64 -11.65
CA TYR A 133 -2.72 -24.56 -11.97
C TYR A 133 -2.30 -25.99 -12.23
N ALA A 134 -2.02 -26.32 -13.49
CA ALA A 134 -1.25 -27.52 -13.77
C ALA A 134 -0.01 -27.44 -12.89
N ALA A 135 0.19 -28.45 -12.06
CA ALA A 135 1.48 -28.68 -11.43
C ALA A 135 2.43 -29.12 -12.56
N ASP A 136 2.74 -28.21 -13.47
CA ASP A 136 3.96 -28.32 -14.24
C ASP A 136 5.05 -28.20 -13.18
N GLU A 137 5.51 -29.35 -12.70
CA GLU A 137 6.69 -29.47 -11.87
C GLU A 137 7.73 -28.54 -12.50
N CYS A 138 8.04 -27.46 -11.80
CA CYS A 138 9.18 -26.64 -12.16
C CYS A 138 10.37 -27.60 -12.07
N LYS A 139 10.79 -28.14 -13.22
CA LYS A 139 12.01 -28.91 -13.32
C LYS A 139 13.11 -27.95 -12.92
N TYR A 140 13.51 -28.01 -11.66
CA TYR A 140 14.80 -27.51 -11.22
C TYR A 140 15.81 -28.19 -12.13
N THR A 141 16.29 -27.46 -13.12
CA THR A 141 17.50 -27.84 -13.83
C THR A 141 18.60 -27.38 -12.90
N GLU A 142 19.24 -28.33 -12.22
CA GLU A 142 20.37 -28.08 -11.32
C GLU A 142 21.64 -27.61 -12.06
N ASP A 143 21.54 -27.15 -13.31
CA ASP A 143 22.69 -26.97 -14.20
C ASP A 143 22.67 -25.59 -14.89
N ALA A 144 23.04 -24.55 -14.16
CA ALA A 144 23.78 -23.40 -14.70
C ALA A 144 24.33 -22.54 -13.55
N TYR A 145 25.18 -23.14 -12.71
CA TYR A 145 26.10 -22.35 -11.91
C TYR A 145 27.20 -21.85 -12.86
N ASP A 146 26.91 -20.79 -13.61
CA ASP A 146 27.91 -20.09 -14.43
C ASP A 146 28.92 -19.45 -13.48
N LYS A 147 30.02 -20.16 -13.22
CA LYS A 147 31.11 -19.72 -12.34
C LYS A 147 31.91 -18.53 -12.90
N ASP A 148 31.53 -17.99 -14.06
CA ASP A 148 32.33 -17.03 -14.80
C ASP A 148 31.77 -15.60 -14.83
N TYR A 149 30.64 -15.29 -14.18
CA TYR A 149 29.99 -13.97 -14.34
C TYR A 149 30.34 -12.88 -13.32
N TRP A 150 31.28 -13.10 -12.40
CA TRP A 150 31.79 -12.03 -11.54
C TRP A 150 33.30 -12.15 -11.27
N PRO A 151 34.18 -11.55 -12.09
CA PRO A 151 35.49 -11.20 -11.60
C PRO A 151 35.31 -10.05 -10.61
N ILE A 152 35.32 -10.37 -9.32
CA ILE A 152 35.59 -9.37 -8.29
C ILE A 152 37.07 -9.02 -8.46
N ALA A 153 37.33 -7.86 -9.06
CA ALA A 153 38.60 -7.16 -8.99
C ALA A 153 38.54 -6.15 -7.84
#